data_AF-A0A9W4DFY1-F1
#
_entry.id   AF-A0A9W4DFY1-F1
#
_cell.length_a   1.000
_cell.length_b   1.000
_cell.length_c   1.000
_cell.angle_alpha   90.00
_cell.angle_beta   90.00
_cell.angle_gamma   90.00
#
_symmetry.space_group_name_H-M   'P 1'
#
loop_
_entity.id
_entity.type
_entity.pdbx_description
1 polymer ?
#
loop_
_entity_poly.entity_id
_entity_poly.type
_entity_poly.pdbx_seq_one_letter_code
_entity_poly.pdbx_strand_id
1 'polypeptide(L)'
;MMKHFFSGIIVLLQTYLFTSSSASPTLMLPSGPEVKYGDYICDDNYLSGEYLKRNIIIAWDALYNSEPTHSLPAHVGDSWPFGNSHRTLFVWPILMKNKLQGTAIVSNIRIIIDFQATLVGIVTVHQSELRYCREVFSPMNSDLFDPNIHSIIGFKCDKQVFEFEYVQNSYLAALKSLQTSGINYPDMYPRMILQHDSPYHNFVVWPLLSRNKIYTPDDKNMENFIAFKKSPDSLNVFHLVDGKEVACPMIWKNFVPALSIPSSLINGILDPKDSQIAVDCNGQMFKHKYIEDNLQAAIRGIKHQQAGGRPYLYPQFAGDDIQIFGSRVWKWPLRHPSNFFEVRQPTVVFFLTIKESKEFHGVYFFKDGRYSACKFR
;
A
#
# COMPACT_ATOMS: atom_id res chain seq x y z
N MET A 1 25.21 -13.39 -70.83
CA MET A 1 26.34 -14.24 -71.25
C MET A 1 27.49 -13.98 -70.28
N MET A 2 27.92 -15.04 -69.58
CA MET A 2 29.09 -15.14 -68.67
C MET A 2 29.13 -14.29 -67.40
N LYS A 3 29.59 -14.77 -66.25
CA LYS A 3 29.64 -16.11 -65.61
C LYS A 3 30.22 -15.83 -64.21
N HIS A 4 29.71 -16.56 -63.22
CA HIS A 4 30.16 -16.66 -61.83
C HIS A 4 31.66 -16.87 -61.64
N PHE A 5 32.19 -16.49 -60.46
CA PHE A 5 33.22 -17.16 -59.62
C PHE A 5 33.57 -16.17 -58.49
N PHE A 6 33.43 -16.37 -57.18
CA PHE A 6 33.48 -17.48 -56.23
C PHE A 6 32.50 -17.15 -55.07
N SER A 7 31.66 -18.01 -54.47
CA SER A 7 31.78 -19.36 -53.89
C SER A 7 32.75 -19.49 -52.71
N GLY A 8 32.18 -19.82 -51.55
CA GLY A 8 32.85 -20.13 -50.28
C GLY A 8 32.56 -19.03 -49.26
N ILE A 9 31.62 -19.15 -48.32
CA ILE A 9 31.49 -20.23 -47.34
C ILE A 9 30.01 -20.35 -46.94
N ILE A 10 29.41 -21.53 -47.15
CA ILE A 10 28.21 -21.99 -46.44
C ILE A 10 28.73 -22.77 -45.23
N VAL A 11 28.56 -22.22 -44.02
CA VAL A 11 28.58 -23.00 -42.77
C VAL A 11 27.64 -22.33 -41.76
N LEU A 12 26.52 -23.02 -41.50
CA LEU A 12 25.72 -23.01 -40.26
C LEU A 12 25.09 -21.70 -39.76
N LEU A 13 23.85 -21.45 -40.19
CA LEU A 13 22.88 -20.63 -39.43
C LEU A 13 21.73 -21.55 -38.97
N GLN A 14 22.01 -22.34 -37.94
CA GLN A 14 21.01 -22.92 -37.04
C GLN A 14 21.43 -22.58 -35.61
N THR A 15 20.44 -22.23 -34.78
CA THR A 15 20.54 -21.78 -33.37
C THR A 15 21.07 -20.33 -33.26
N TYR A 16 20.36 -19.32 -32.76
CA TYR A 16 19.46 -19.28 -31.61
C TYR A 16 18.35 -18.24 -31.83
N LEU A 17 17.09 -18.71 -31.85
CA LEU A 17 15.97 -17.93 -31.34
C LEU A 17 16.11 -17.92 -29.81
N PHE A 18 16.88 -16.99 -29.26
CA PHE A 18 16.70 -16.63 -27.86
C PHE A 18 15.47 -15.76 -27.79
N THR A 19 14.35 -16.39 -27.45
CA THR A 19 13.31 -15.73 -26.67
C THR A 19 13.98 -15.16 -25.43
N SER A 20 14.30 -13.86 -25.47
CA SER A 20 14.60 -13.10 -24.27
C SER A 20 13.31 -13.00 -23.47
N SER A 21 13.02 -14.07 -22.71
CA SER A 21 12.20 -13.99 -21.51
C SER A 21 12.87 -12.96 -20.63
N SER A 22 12.35 -11.73 -20.68
CA SER A 22 12.62 -10.68 -19.71
C SER A 22 12.12 -11.18 -18.36
N ALA A 23 12.96 -11.94 -17.66
CA ALA A 23 12.82 -12.12 -16.24
C ALA A 23 12.91 -10.72 -15.62
N SER A 24 11.81 -10.27 -15.03
CA SER A 24 11.75 -9.02 -14.27
C SER A 24 12.95 -8.93 -13.34
N PRO A 25 13.71 -7.82 -13.33
CA PRO A 25 14.90 -7.73 -12.51
C PRO A 25 14.52 -7.88 -11.03
N THR A 26 15.06 -8.91 -10.40
CA THR A 26 14.98 -9.11 -8.95
C THR A 26 15.71 -7.95 -8.29
N LEU A 27 14.93 -7.16 -7.54
CA LEU A 27 15.35 -5.95 -6.87
C LEU A 27 16.32 -6.32 -5.73
N MET A 28 17.63 -6.26 -5.97
CA MET A 28 18.63 -6.40 -4.91
C MET A 28 18.84 -5.03 -4.25
N LEU A 29 18.24 -4.85 -3.08
CA LEU A 29 18.48 -3.73 -2.18
C LEU A 29 19.75 -3.96 -1.34
N PRO A 30 20.38 -2.89 -0.82
CA PRO A 30 21.43 -2.99 0.18
C PRO A 30 20.90 -3.75 1.41
N SER A 31 21.74 -4.63 1.96
CA SER A 31 21.49 -5.43 3.16
C SER A 31 21.45 -4.55 4.42
N GLY A 32 20.37 -3.78 4.59
CA GLY A 32 19.93 -3.30 5.90
C GLY A 32 19.23 -4.43 6.66
N PRO A 33 19.02 -4.30 7.99
CA PRO A 33 18.25 -5.28 8.75
C PRO A 33 16.90 -5.51 8.05
N GLU A 34 16.56 -6.76 7.83
CA GLU A 34 15.32 -7.12 7.14
C GLU A 34 14.13 -6.68 7.98
N VAL A 35 13.60 -5.48 7.69
CA VAL A 35 12.42 -4.95 8.37
C VAL A 35 11.25 -5.88 8.01
N LYS A 36 10.81 -6.67 8.99
CA LYS A 36 9.58 -7.46 8.93
C LYS A 36 8.44 -6.55 9.33
N TYR A 37 7.51 -6.33 8.40
CA TYR A 37 6.26 -5.64 8.70
C TYR A 37 5.24 -6.64 9.25
N GLY A 38 4.43 -6.20 10.22
CA GLY A 38 3.25 -6.92 10.65
C GLY A 38 2.22 -7.06 9.53
N ASP A 39 1.24 -7.92 9.76
CA ASP A 39 0.06 -8.02 8.90
C ASP A 39 -0.96 -6.96 9.33
N TYR A 40 -1.82 -6.50 8.41
CA TYR A 40 -2.79 -5.45 8.66
C TYR A 40 -4.16 -5.78 8.09
N ILE A 41 -5.21 -5.19 8.67
CA ILE A 41 -6.58 -5.29 8.23
C ILE A 41 -7.11 -3.90 7.90
N CYS A 42 -7.54 -3.72 6.65
CA CYS A 42 -8.16 -2.50 6.15
C CYS A 42 -9.60 -2.82 5.75
N ASP A 43 -10.57 -2.35 6.54
CA ASP A 43 -11.96 -2.82 6.48
C ASP A 43 -12.04 -4.36 6.56
N ASP A 44 -12.47 -5.02 5.49
CA ASP A 44 -12.56 -6.48 5.36
C ASP A 44 -11.34 -7.12 4.66
N ASN A 45 -10.33 -6.32 4.29
CA ASN A 45 -9.18 -6.78 3.51
C ASN A 45 -7.99 -7.10 4.40
N TYR A 46 -7.43 -8.31 4.24
CA TYR A 46 -6.20 -8.72 4.89
C TYR A 46 -4.97 -8.37 4.02
N LEU A 47 -3.99 -7.70 4.61
CA LEU A 47 -2.72 -7.33 3.99
C LEU A 47 -1.57 -8.02 4.72
N SER A 48 -0.84 -8.89 4.04
CA SER A 48 0.36 -9.48 4.63
C SER A 48 1.54 -8.50 4.65
N GLY A 49 2.42 -8.63 5.64
CA GLY A 49 3.64 -7.84 5.79
C GLY A 49 4.55 -7.93 4.57
N GLU A 50 4.67 -9.11 3.96
CA GLU A 50 5.40 -9.32 2.70
C GLU A 50 4.80 -8.54 1.53
N TYR A 51 3.47 -8.47 1.47
CA TYR A 51 2.77 -7.72 0.43
C TYR A 51 2.89 -6.20 0.65
N LEU A 52 2.87 -5.77 1.90
CA LEU A 52 3.12 -4.38 2.30
C LEU A 52 4.54 -3.94 1.98
N LYS A 53 5.56 -4.75 2.33
CA LYS A 53 6.97 -4.50 2.04
C LYS A 53 7.19 -4.20 0.55
N ARG A 54 6.59 -5.00 -0.34
CA ARG A 54 6.66 -4.77 -1.80
C ARG A 54 6.04 -3.44 -2.21
N ASN A 55 4.87 -3.10 -1.67
CA ASN A 55 4.21 -1.83 -1.98
C ASN A 55 4.99 -0.61 -1.46
N ILE A 56 5.61 -0.72 -0.27
CA ILE A 56 6.47 0.33 0.29
C ILE A 56 7.69 0.58 -0.60
N ILE A 57 8.35 -0.49 -1.08
CA ILE A 57 9.48 -0.37 -2.00
C ILE A 57 9.05 0.32 -3.30
N ILE A 58 7.91 -0.07 -3.87
CA ILE A 58 7.37 0.55 -5.10
C ILE A 58 7.08 2.04 -4.86
N ALA A 59 6.43 2.39 -3.75
CA ALA A 59 6.13 3.76 -3.40
C ALA A 59 7.40 4.61 -3.20
N TRP A 60 8.41 4.03 -2.56
CA TRP A 60 9.68 4.71 -2.31
C TRP A 60 10.48 4.92 -3.60
N ASP A 61 10.58 3.90 -4.46
CA ASP A 61 11.19 4.02 -5.79
C ASP A 61 10.48 5.07 -6.64
N ALA A 62 9.15 5.13 -6.54
CA ALA A 62 8.32 6.13 -7.21
C ALA A 62 8.63 7.58 -6.79
N LEU A 63 9.21 7.84 -5.61
CA LEU A 63 9.65 9.20 -5.23
C LEU A 63 10.75 9.72 -6.16
N TYR A 64 11.64 8.85 -6.60
CA TYR A 64 12.78 9.17 -7.46
C TYR A 64 12.45 9.00 -8.95
N ASN A 65 11.42 8.19 -9.28
CA ASN A 65 11.15 7.76 -10.66
C ASN A 65 9.78 8.20 -11.21
N SER A 66 8.88 8.78 -10.41
CA SER A 66 7.60 9.24 -10.95
C SER A 66 7.74 10.61 -11.61
N GLU A 67 7.17 10.72 -12.81
CA GLU A 67 7.01 11.98 -13.52
C GLU A 67 6.34 13.03 -12.61
N PRO A 68 6.78 14.29 -12.63
CA PRO A 68 6.22 15.33 -11.78
C PRO A 68 4.76 15.69 -12.11
N THR A 69 4.33 15.35 -13.33
CA THR A 69 2.93 15.47 -13.79
C THR A 69 2.03 14.37 -13.24
N HIS A 70 2.60 13.34 -12.62
CA HIS A 70 1.82 12.36 -11.87
C HIS A 70 1.49 12.90 -10.48
N SER A 71 0.25 12.68 -10.07
CA SER A 71 -0.27 13.09 -8.76
C SER A 71 0.26 12.23 -7.61
N LEU A 72 0.99 11.15 -7.88
CA LEU A 72 1.50 10.20 -6.89
C LEU A 72 2.99 9.91 -7.15
N PRO A 73 3.80 9.66 -6.10
CA PRO A 73 3.45 9.82 -4.68
C PRO A 73 3.15 11.29 -4.32
N ALA A 74 2.11 11.52 -3.52
CA ALA A 74 1.70 12.86 -3.10
C ALA A 74 2.25 13.18 -1.71
N HIS A 75 2.56 14.45 -1.46
CA HIS A 75 2.96 14.91 -0.13
C HIS A 75 1.75 14.89 0.81
N VAL A 76 1.85 14.23 1.96
CA VAL A 76 0.83 14.31 3.01
C VAL A 76 1.13 15.57 3.81
N GLY A 77 0.30 16.60 3.67
CA GLY A 77 0.50 17.87 4.39
C GLY A 77 0.59 17.65 5.91
N ASP A 78 1.35 18.52 6.58
CA ASP A 78 1.78 18.31 7.98
C ASP A 78 0.65 18.28 9.03
N SER A 79 -0.61 18.50 8.66
CA SER A 79 -1.74 18.63 9.59
C SER A 79 -2.79 17.52 9.51
N TRP A 80 -2.68 16.53 8.60
CA TRP A 80 -3.66 15.45 8.48
C TRP A 80 -3.11 14.27 7.65
N PRO A 81 -3.33 12.99 8.01
CA PRO A 81 -4.22 12.48 9.06
C PRO A 81 -3.56 12.20 10.43
N PHE A 82 -2.23 12.17 10.53
CA PHE A 82 -1.53 11.68 11.73
C PHE A 82 -1.19 12.73 12.79
N GLY A 83 -1.78 13.93 12.71
CA GLY A 83 -1.33 15.09 13.48
C GLY A 83 0.00 15.66 12.96
N ASN A 84 0.65 16.51 13.75
CA ASN A 84 1.89 17.18 13.39
C ASN A 84 3.04 16.15 13.31
N SER A 85 3.33 15.66 12.11
CA SER A 85 4.50 14.81 11.87
C SER A 85 5.75 15.67 11.71
N HIS A 86 6.84 15.24 12.35
CA HIS A 86 8.18 15.78 12.15
C HIS A 86 8.87 15.26 10.91
N ARG A 87 8.17 14.50 10.06
CA ARG A 87 8.76 13.92 8.85
C ARG A 87 7.97 14.41 7.66
N THR A 88 8.68 14.69 6.56
CA THR A 88 8.02 14.81 5.27
C THR A 88 7.43 13.44 4.88
N LEU A 89 6.11 13.40 4.76
CA LEU A 89 5.36 12.16 4.50
C LEU A 89 4.80 12.13 3.08
N PHE A 90 4.70 10.92 2.53
CA PHE A 90 4.18 10.67 1.19
C PHE A 90 3.13 9.57 1.20
N VAL A 91 2.08 9.76 0.42
CA VAL A 91 1.02 8.78 0.26
C VAL A 91 1.11 8.06 -1.08
N TRP A 92 0.85 6.75 -1.04
CA TRP A 92 0.83 5.88 -2.21
C TRP A 92 -0.32 4.86 -2.11
N PRO A 93 -1.02 4.55 -3.21
CA PRO A 93 -2.05 3.52 -3.21
C PRO A 93 -1.46 2.11 -3.17
N ILE A 94 -2.12 1.17 -2.48
CA ILE A 94 -1.75 -0.24 -2.58
C ILE A 94 -2.13 -0.78 -3.97
N LEU A 95 -1.16 -1.35 -4.68
CA LEU A 95 -1.33 -1.91 -6.01
C LEU A 95 -1.76 -3.38 -5.90
N MET A 96 -3.07 -3.65 -6.00
CA MET A 96 -3.61 -5.01 -5.97
C MET A 96 -3.18 -5.83 -7.21
N LYS A 97 -2.64 -7.04 -6.98
CA LYS A 97 -2.06 -7.96 -7.98
C LYS A 97 -2.91 -8.20 -9.24
N ASN A 98 -4.24 -8.04 -9.17
CA ASN A 98 -5.16 -8.33 -10.28
C ASN A 98 -5.52 -7.11 -11.14
N LYS A 99 -4.88 -5.94 -10.94
CA LYS A 99 -5.19 -4.71 -11.70
C LYS A 99 -3.95 -4.06 -12.33
N LEU A 100 -3.02 -4.89 -12.82
CA LEU A 100 -1.81 -4.42 -13.53
C LEU A 100 -2.03 -4.17 -15.03
N GLN A 101 -3.26 -4.29 -15.54
CA GLN A 101 -3.60 -3.98 -16.93
C GLN A 101 -4.73 -2.95 -16.98
N GLY A 102 -4.43 -1.73 -17.46
CA GLY A 102 -5.39 -0.77 -17.99
C GLY A 102 -6.36 -0.15 -16.98
N THR A 103 -6.21 1.15 -16.73
CA THR A 103 -7.13 1.96 -15.89
C THR A 103 -7.44 1.30 -14.54
N ALA A 104 -6.39 1.01 -13.77
CA ALA A 104 -6.56 0.48 -12.43
C ALA A 104 -7.35 1.51 -11.61
N ILE A 105 -8.57 1.15 -11.19
CA ILE A 105 -9.26 1.80 -10.09
C ILE A 105 -8.24 1.83 -8.95
N VAL A 106 -7.70 3.02 -8.67
CA VAL A 106 -6.77 3.25 -7.57
C VAL A 106 -7.44 2.64 -6.35
N SER A 107 -6.77 1.69 -5.68
CA SER A 107 -7.29 1.08 -4.44
C SER A 107 -7.80 2.19 -3.53
N ASN A 108 -8.77 1.97 -2.65
CA ASN A 108 -9.08 2.95 -1.60
C ASN A 108 -8.06 2.88 -0.44
N ILE A 109 -7.22 1.84 -0.40
CA ILE A 109 -6.19 1.67 0.63
C ILE A 109 -4.92 2.42 0.22
N ARG A 110 -4.38 3.20 1.17
CA ARG A 110 -3.19 4.03 1.02
C ARG A 110 -2.16 3.64 2.06
N ILE A 111 -0.90 3.50 1.65
CA ILE A 111 0.24 3.49 2.54
C ILE A 111 0.82 4.90 2.64
N ILE A 112 1.33 5.24 3.81
CA ILE A 112 2.00 6.52 4.06
C ILE A 112 3.42 6.21 4.53
N ILE A 113 4.39 6.78 3.83
CA ILE A 113 5.82 6.52 4.03
C ILE A 113 6.62 7.81 4.13
N ASP A 114 7.84 7.75 4.65
CA ASP A 114 8.80 8.86 4.58
C ASP A 114 9.90 8.60 3.53
N PHE A 115 10.82 9.56 3.39
CA PHE A 115 11.97 9.44 2.49
C PHE A 115 12.91 8.26 2.78
N GLN A 116 12.80 7.62 3.94
CA GLN A 116 13.61 6.48 4.37
C GLN A 116 12.90 5.14 4.11
N ALA A 117 11.76 5.15 3.40
CA ALA A 117 10.88 4.00 3.20
C ALA A 117 10.29 3.44 4.50
N THR A 118 10.23 4.26 5.57
CA THR A 118 9.58 3.85 6.82
C THR A 118 8.07 3.88 6.63
N LEU A 119 7.38 2.78 6.98
CA LEU A 119 5.92 2.78 7.04
C LEU A 119 5.46 3.62 8.23
N VAL A 120 4.69 4.65 7.96
CA VAL A 120 4.14 5.57 8.97
C VAL A 120 2.67 5.28 9.26
N GLY A 121 1.96 4.68 8.31
CA GLY A 121 0.63 4.13 8.56
C GLY A 121 -0.07 3.69 7.28
N ILE A 122 -1.23 3.07 7.47
CA ILE A 122 -2.08 2.59 6.39
C ILE A 122 -3.50 3.06 6.65
N VAL A 123 -4.13 3.65 5.65
CA VAL A 123 -5.49 4.19 5.76
C VAL A 123 -6.35 3.73 4.59
N THR A 124 -7.65 3.54 4.84
CA THR A 124 -8.65 3.45 3.80
C THR A 124 -9.30 4.82 3.57
N VAL A 125 -9.42 5.21 2.31
CA VAL A 125 -10.14 6.41 1.87
C VAL A 125 -11.61 6.07 1.63
N HIS A 126 -12.50 6.68 2.41
CA HIS A 126 -13.95 6.71 2.16
C HIS A 126 -14.35 8.09 1.61
N GLN A 127 -15.61 8.28 1.24
CA GLN A 127 -16.07 9.52 0.58
C GLN A 127 -15.78 10.80 1.36
N SER A 128 -15.78 10.76 2.69
CA SER A 128 -15.58 11.92 3.56
C SER A 128 -14.65 11.68 4.76
N GLU A 129 -14.08 10.48 4.87
CA GLU A 129 -13.25 10.13 6.03
C GLU A 129 -12.10 9.18 5.65
N LEU A 130 -11.06 9.21 6.48
CA LEU A 130 -9.96 8.25 6.45
C LEU A 130 -10.10 7.31 7.64
N ARG A 131 -10.04 6.01 7.40
CA ARG A 131 -10.06 4.99 8.46
C ARG A 131 -8.71 4.32 8.56
N TYR A 132 -8.18 4.22 9.78
CA TYR A 132 -6.92 3.52 10.01
C TYR A 132 -7.07 2.02 9.87
N CYS A 133 -6.12 1.39 9.19
CA CYS A 133 -6.01 -0.05 9.20
C CYS A 133 -5.45 -0.53 10.55
N ARG A 134 -5.89 -1.70 10.98
CA ARG A 134 -5.52 -2.31 12.26
C ARG A 134 -4.37 -3.29 12.03
N GLU A 135 -3.30 -3.17 12.82
CA GLU A 135 -2.24 -4.17 12.83
C GLU A 135 -2.74 -5.47 13.47
N VAL A 136 -2.36 -6.60 12.87
CA VAL A 136 -2.67 -7.95 13.34
C VAL A 136 -1.55 -8.40 14.25
N PHE A 137 -1.92 -8.75 15.48
CA PHE A 137 -1.02 -9.44 16.39
C PHE A 137 -0.79 -10.87 15.89
N SER A 138 0.48 -11.25 15.71
CA SER A 138 0.86 -12.60 15.32
C SER A 138 1.18 -13.44 16.57
N PRO A 139 0.33 -14.42 16.94
CA PRO A 139 0.56 -15.27 18.10
C PRO A 139 1.68 -16.31 17.88
N MET A 140 2.36 -16.32 16.73
CA MET A 140 3.52 -17.20 16.52
C MET A 140 4.69 -16.89 17.47
N ASN A 141 4.69 -15.73 18.13
CA ASN A 141 5.51 -15.46 19.30
C ASN A 141 4.64 -15.68 20.56
N SER A 142 4.42 -16.94 20.92
CA SER A 142 3.55 -17.34 22.05
C SER A 142 3.87 -16.62 23.35
N ASP A 143 5.14 -16.26 23.53
CA ASP A 143 5.66 -15.63 24.75
C ASP A 143 5.15 -14.20 24.97
N LEU A 144 4.53 -13.60 23.94
CA LEU A 144 3.98 -12.25 23.98
C LEU A 144 2.45 -12.22 24.05
N PHE A 145 1.77 -13.36 23.95
CA PHE A 145 0.31 -13.38 24.03
C PHE A 145 -0.15 -13.26 25.48
N ASP A 146 -0.79 -12.15 25.80
CA ASP A 146 -1.50 -11.93 27.06
C ASP A 146 -2.98 -11.57 26.79
N PRO A 147 -3.96 -12.37 27.23
CA PRO A 147 -5.37 -12.13 26.99
C PRO A 147 -5.90 -10.83 27.63
N ASN A 148 -5.17 -10.21 28.57
CA ASN A 148 -5.53 -8.91 29.15
C ASN A 148 -5.18 -7.73 28.24
N ILE A 149 -4.25 -7.92 27.30
CA ILE A 149 -3.77 -6.88 26.38
C ILE A 149 -4.01 -7.25 24.92
N HIS A 150 -4.63 -8.38 24.61
CA HIS A 150 -5.02 -8.77 23.26
C HIS A 150 -6.52 -9.01 23.18
N SER A 151 -7.13 -8.55 22.09
CA SER A 151 -8.54 -8.79 21.80
C SER A 151 -8.70 -9.44 20.43
N ILE A 152 -9.74 -10.27 20.30
CA ILE A 152 -10.08 -10.93 19.04
C ILE A 152 -10.55 -9.87 18.05
N ILE A 153 -9.98 -9.89 16.84
CA ILE A 153 -10.51 -9.12 15.72
C ILE A 153 -11.62 -9.93 15.04
N GLY A 154 -11.35 -11.20 14.75
CA GLY A 154 -12.25 -12.05 14.00
C GLY A 154 -11.53 -13.26 13.40
N PHE A 155 -11.98 -13.67 12.22
CA PHE A 155 -11.47 -14.84 11.50
C PHE A 155 -11.00 -14.46 10.10
N LYS A 156 -9.82 -14.95 9.72
CA LYS A 156 -9.24 -14.73 8.40
C LYS A 156 -9.55 -15.90 7.48
N CYS A 157 -10.31 -15.66 6.41
CA CYS A 157 -10.58 -16.63 5.36
C CYS A 157 -9.95 -16.15 4.04
N ASP A 158 -8.91 -16.85 3.57
CA ASP A 158 -8.06 -16.40 2.45
C ASP A 158 -7.61 -14.92 2.61
N LYS A 159 -8.20 -14.00 1.84
CA LYS A 159 -7.90 -12.56 1.83
C LYS A 159 -8.95 -11.71 2.54
N GLN A 160 -10.02 -12.32 3.04
CA GLN A 160 -11.11 -11.66 3.74
C GLN A 160 -11.01 -11.86 5.25
N VAL A 161 -11.48 -10.87 6.00
CA VAL A 161 -11.65 -10.96 7.45
C VAL A 161 -13.12 -10.79 7.80
N PHE A 162 -13.63 -11.74 8.59
CA PHE A 162 -14.94 -11.64 9.22
C PHE A 162 -14.77 -11.22 10.67
N GLU A 163 -15.25 -10.03 11.01
CA GLU A 163 -15.15 -9.51 12.38
C GLU A 163 -15.90 -10.39 13.37
N PHE A 164 -15.37 -10.50 14.58
CA PHE A 164 -15.91 -11.39 15.61
C PHE A 164 -17.38 -11.07 15.93
N GLU A 165 -17.73 -9.79 16.02
CA GLU A 165 -19.12 -9.34 16.24
C GLU A 165 -20.05 -9.78 15.10
N TYR A 166 -19.61 -9.67 13.84
CA TYR A 166 -20.39 -10.12 12.69
C TYR A 166 -20.59 -11.65 12.70
N VAL A 167 -19.55 -12.40 13.07
CA VAL A 167 -19.63 -13.86 13.23
C VAL A 167 -20.60 -14.25 14.34
N GLN A 168 -20.59 -13.55 15.48
CA GLN A 168 -21.55 -13.75 16.56
C GLN A 168 -22.99 -13.41 16.13
N ASN A 169 -23.20 -12.30 15.44
CA ASN A 169 -24.51 -11.91 14.92
C ASN A 169 -25.04 -12.93 13.90
N SER A 170 -24.16 -13.47 13.05
CA SER A 170 -24.51 -14.53 12.10
C SER A 170 -24.87 -15.84 12.80
N TYR A 171 -24.17 -16.19 13.88
CA TYR A 171 -24.52 -17.32 14.73
C TYR A 171 -25.91 -17.15 15.38
N LEU A 172 -26.20 -15.98 15.93
CA LEU A 172 -27.53 -15.68 16.50
C LEU A 172 -28.64 -15.74 15.44
N ALA A 173 -28.39 -15.25 14.23
CA ALA A 173 -29.31 -15.36 13.10
C ALA A 173 -29.57 -16.82 12.72
N ALA A 174 -28.52 -17.65 12.67
CA ALA A 174 -28.63 -19.09 12.42
C ALA A 174 -29.47 -19.79 13.48
N LEU A 175 -29.25 -19.49 14.77
CA LEU A 175 -30.06 -20.05 15.87
C LEU A 175 -31.54 -19.65 15.76
N LYS A 176 -31.84 -18.38 15.45
CA LYS A 176 -33.21 -17.91 15.25
C LYS A 176 -33.90 -18.63 14.08
N SER A 177 -33.16 -18.85 13.00
CA SER A 177 -33.65 -19.59 11.84
C SER A 177 -33.91 -21.06 12.18
N LEU A 178 -33.00 -21.73 12.90
CA LEU A 178 -33.21 -23.09 13.41
C LEU A 178 -34.49 -23.22 14.25
N GLN A 179 -34.75 -22.26 15.14
CA GLN A 179 -35.94 -22.24 15.99
C GLN A 179 -37.24 -22.06 15.18
N THR A 180 -37.18 -21.31 14.08
CA THR A 180 -38.36 -20.96 13.28
C THR A 180 -38.67 -22.02 12.23
N SER A 181 -37.65 -22.58 11.58
CA SER A 181 -37.81 -23.38 10.36
C SER A 181 -37.15 -24.77 10.42
N GLY A 182 -36.36 -25.06 11.45
CA GLY A 182 -35.62 -26.33 11.57
C GLY A 182 -34.51 -26.49 10.52
N ILE A 183 -34.04 -27.74 10.33
CA ILE A 183 -32.94 -28.13 9.41
C ILE A 183 -33.50 -28.79 8.13
N ASN A 184 -34.83 -28.80 7.95
CA ASN A 184 -35.51 -29.76 7.07
C ASN A 184 -35.48 -29.43 5.57
N TYR A 185 -34.70 -28.44 5.13
CA TYR A 185 -34.57 -28.09 3.72
C TYR A 185 -33.13 -28.32 3.24
N PRO A 186 -32.88 -29.35 2.41
CA PRO A 186 -31.51 -29.75 2.03
C PRO A 186 -30.72 -28.66 1.29
N ASP A 187 -31.41 -27.72 0.64
CA ASP A 187 -30.81 -26.62 -0.13
C ASP A 187 -30.88 -25.25 0.56
N MET A 188 -31.24 -25.19 1.85
CA MET A 188 -31.29 -23.95 2.60
C MET A 188 -30.43 -23.99 3.85
N TYR A 189 -29.89 -22.84 4.23
CA TYR A 189 -29.22 -22.66 5.51
C TYR A 189 -30.24 -22.26 6.59
N PRO A 190 -30.06 -22.71 7.84
CA PRO A 190 -28.92 -23.48 8.35
C PRO A 190 -29.02 -24.96 7.94
N ARG A 191 -27.90 -25.56 7.53
CA ARG A 191 -27.84 -26.98 7.13
C ARG A 191 -26.85 -27.75 8.01
N MET A 192 -27.07 -29.05 8.15
CA MET A 192 -26.12 -29.93 8.85
C MET A 192 -25.18 -30.60 7.85
N ILE A 193 -23.88 -30.63 8.16
CA ILE A 193 -22.90 -31.38 7.37
C ILE A 193 -22.97 -32.86 7.77
N LEU A 194 -23.41 -33.71 6.84
CA LEU A 194 -23.54 -35.16 7.05
C LEU A 194 -22.36 -35.97 6.49
N GLN A 195 -21.52 -35.34 5.68
CA GLN A 195 -20.33 -35.95 5.10
C GLN A 195 -19.36 -36.41 6.20
N HIS A 196 -18.96 -37.69 6.18
CA HIS A 196 -18.20 -38.33 7.27
C HIS A 196 -16.71 -37.95 7.28
N ASP A 197 -16.16 -37.64 6.12
CA ASP A 197 -14.77 -37.20 5.95
C ASP A 197 -14.58 -35.69 6.19
N SER A 198 -15.67 -34.95 6.41
CA SER A 198 -15.60 -33.52 6.74
C SER A 198 -15.13 -33.31 8.19
N PRO A 199 -14.19 -32.37 8.43
CA PRO A 199 -13.82 -31.99 9.80
C PRO A 199 -14.99 -31.36 10.57
N TYR A 200 -16.03 -30.93 9.85
CA TYR A 200 -17.25 -30.35 10.40
C TYR A 200 -18.42 -31.34 10.37
N HIS A 201 -18.16 -32.66 10.34
CA HIS A 201 -19.20 -33.68 10.44
C HIS A 201 -20.10 -33.46 11.68
N ASN A 202 -21.42 -33.46 11.45
CA ASN A 202 -22.48 -33.14 12.42
C ASN A 202 -22.46 -31.71 12.97
N PHE A 203 -21.82 -30.75 12.30
CA PHE A 203 -21.99 -29.32 12.58
C PHE A 203 -23.14 -28.75 11.76
N VAL A 204 -23.84 -27.80 12.35
CA VAL A 204 -24.72 -26.87 11.64
C VAL A 204 -23.85 -25.78 11.02
N VAL A 205 -24.08 -25.47 9.76
CA VAL A 205 -23.38 -24.41 9.05
C VAL A 205 -24.33 -23.31 8.60
N TRP A 206 -23.78 -22.10 8.55
CA TRP A 206 -24.49 -20.91 8.11
C TRP A 206 -23.53 -19.99 7.34
N PRO A 207 -23.95 -19.35 6.24
CA PRO A 207 -23.03 -18.61 5.38
C PRO A 207 -22.59 -17.29 6.00
N LEU A 208 -21.34 -16.94 5.71
CA LEU A 208 -20.77 -15.62 5.94
C LEU A 208 -20.62 -14.90 4.59
N LEU A 209 -21.08 -13.66 4.54
CA LEU A 209 -21.07 -12.82 3.34
C LEU A 209 -20.17 -11.61 3.56
N SER A 210 -19.53 -11.14 2.49
CA SER A 210 -18.70 -9.94 2.52
C SER A 210 -19.50 -8.70 2.97
N ARG A 211 -18.80 -7.68 3.49
CA ARG A 211 -19.40 -6.45 4.05
C ARG A 211 -20.37 -6.71 5.20
N ASN A 212 -20.20 -7.80 5.94
CA ASN A 212 -20.98 -8.13 7.13
C ASN A 212 -22.49 -8.23 6.87
N LYS A 213 -22.92 -8.61 5.66
CA LYS A 213 -24.34 -8.84 5.34
C LYS A 213 -24.82 -10.13 6.02
N ILE A 214 -25.91 -10.09 6.77
CA ILE A 214 -26.54 -11.32 7.29
C ILE A 214 -27.20 -12.08 6.13
N TYR A 215 -26.91 -13.38 6.04
CA TYR A 215 -27.42 -14.25 4.98
C TYR A 215 -28.95 -14.23 4.89
N THR A 216 -29.43 -14.23 3.65
CA THR A 216 -30.83 -14.42 3.25
C THR A 216 -30.93 -15.49 2.16
N PRO A 217 -32.07 -16.19 2.01
CA PRO A 217 -32.23 -17.26 1.02
C PRO A 217 -31.96 -16.86 -0.44
N ASP A 218 -32.05 -15.56 -0.76
CA ASP A 218 -31.78 -15.03 -2.10
C ASP A 218 -30.28 -14.88 -2.42
N ASP A 219 -29.42 -14.98 -1.41
CA ASP A 219 -27.98 -14.93 -1.60
C ASP A 219 -27.50 -16.18 -2.33
N LYS A 220 -26.45 -16.05 -3.15
CA LYS A 220 -25.83 -17.17 -3.90
C LYS A 220 -24.30 -17.12 -3.80
N ASN A 221 -23.64 -18.21 -4.18
CA ASN A 221 -22.18 -18.33 -4.27
C ASN A 221 -21.43 -18.03 -2.96
N MET A 222 -21.81 -18.70 -1.86
CA MET A 222 -21.09 -18.54 -0.59
C MET A 222 -19.91 -19.50 -0.52
N GLU A 223 -18.76 -18.96 -0.16
CA GLU A 223 -17.52 -19.72 0.03
C GLU A 223 -17.10 -19.76 1.50
N ASN A 224 -17.69 -18.94 2.36
CA ASN A 224 -17.32 -18.79 3.76
C ASN A 224 -18.50 -19.14 4.68
N PHE A 225 -18.22 -19.82 5.78
CA PHE A 225 -19.26 -20.36 6.66
C PHE A 225 -18.84 -20.31 8.13
N ILE A 226 -19.81 -20.10 9.01
CA ILE A 226 -19.70 -20.54 10.39
C ILE A 226 -20.12 -22.01 10.50
N ALA A 227 -19.50 -22.74 11.41
CA ALA A 227 -19.87 -24.09 11.83
C ALA A 227 -20.05 -24.12 13.34
N PHE A 228 -21.13 -24.69 13.84
CA PHE A 228 -21.39 -24.87 15.27
C PHE A 228 -22.25 -26.10 15.56
N LYS A 229 -22.23 -26.61 16.80
CA LYS A 229 -23.09 -27.73 17.23
C LYS A 229 -24.29 -27.25 18.04
N LYS A 230 -24.05 -26.73 19.25
CA LYS A 230 -25.10 -26.29 20.19
C LYS A 230 -24.68 -25.13 21.10
N SER A 231 -23.38 -24.89 21.26
CA SER A 231 -22.84 -23.80 22.09
C SER A 231 -21.98 -22.83 21.26
N PRO A 232 -21.87 -21.57 21.68
CA PRO A 232 -20.95 -20.61 21.06
C PRO A 232 -19.48 -21.07 21.13
N ASP A 233 -19.10 -21.91 22.11
CA ASP A 233 -17.73 -22.44 22.21
C ASP A 233 -17.38 -23.42 21.08
N SER A 234 -18.39 -23.98 20.40
CA SER A 234 -18.21 -24.83 19.22
C SER A 234 -18.11 -24.04 17.91
N LEU A 235 -18.17 -22.71 17.98
CA LEU A 235 -18.17 -21.83 16.81
C LEU A 235 -16.81 -21.83 16.13
N ASN A 236 -16.81 -22.30 14.89
CA ASN A 236 -15.67 -22.29 14.00
C ASN A 236 -16.03 -21.54 12.73
N VAL A 237 -15.01 -21.06 12.02
CA VAL A 237 -15.17 -20.44 10.70
C VAL A 237 -14.30 -21.20 9.71
N PHE A 238 -14.84 -21.46 8.53
CA PHE A 238 -14.12 -22.12 7.46
C PHE A 238 -14.51 -21.54 6.10
N HIS A 239 -13.67 -21.80 5.11
CA HIS A 239 -13.96 -21.47 3.71
C HIS A 239 -13.75 -22.68 2.81
N LEU A 240 -14.43 -22.68 1.67
CA LEU A 240 -14.32 -23.73 0.66
C LEU A 240 -13.26 -23.36 -0.37
N VAL A 241 -12.27 -24.22 -0.57
CA VAL A 241 -11.27 -24.11 -1.65
C VAL A 241 -11.31 -25.39 -2.46
N ASP A 242 -11.70 -25.29 -3.74
CA ASP A 242 -11.86 -26.44 -4.64
C ASP A 242 -12.72 -27.57 -4.02
N GLY A 243 -13.79 -27.17 -3.31
CA GLY A 243 -14.71 -28.07 -2.63
C GLY A 243 -14.23 -28.63 -1.29
N LYS A 244 -13.02 -28.26 -0.82
CA LYS A 244 -12.48 -28.70 0.47
C LYS A 244 -12.66 -27.62 1.54
N GLU A 245 -13.04 -28.03 2.75
CA GLU A 245 -13.14 -27.12 3.89
C GLU A 245 -11.76 -26.79 4.47
N VAL A 246 -11.45 -25.50 4.54
CA VAL A 246 -10.22 -24.97 5.12
C VAL A 246 -10.57 -24.06 6.28
N ALA A 247 -10.12 -24.44 7.48
CA ALA A 247 -10.35 -23.66 8.70
C ALA A 247 -9.77 -22.25 8.58
N CYS A 248 -10.56 -21.25 8.96
CA CYS A 248 -10.14 -19.86 9.01
C CYS A 248 -9.54 -19.55 10.39
N PRO A 249 -8.24 -19.23 10.49
CA PRO A 249 -7.63 -18.93 11.79
C PRO A 249 -8.22 -17.66 12.42
N MET A 250 -8.33 -17.69 13.74
CA MET A 250 -8.65 -16.51 14.54
C MET A 250 -7.47 -15.55 14.55
N ILE A 251 -7.77 -14.26 14.44
CA ILE A 251 -6.77 -13.18 14.40
C ILE A 251 -7.03 -12.16 15.50
N TRP A 252 -5.96 -11.58 16.02
CA TRP A 252 -5.95 -10.81 17.26
C TRP A 252 -5.34 -9.42 17.04
N LYS A 253 -5.65 -8.47 17.91
CA LYS A 253 -5.01 -7.14 17.99
C LYS A 253 -4.60 -6.84 19.42
N ASN A 254 -3.66 -5.91 19.58
CA ASN A 254 -3.32 -5.33 20.88
C ASN A 254 -4.46 -4.41 21.35
N PHE A 255 -4.76 -4.43 22.66
CA PHE A 255 -5.80 -3.65 23.34
C PHE A 255 -5.40 -2.18 23.45
N VAL A 256 -4.13 -1.95 23.79
CA VAL A 256 -3.48 -0.67 23.51
C VAL A 256 -3.29 -0.66 22.00
N PRO A 257 -3.94 0.24 21.24
CA PRO A 257 -3.46 0.46 19.90
C PRO A 257 -1.99 0.82 20.09
N ALA A 258 -1.08 -0.04 19.63
CA ALA A 258 0.08 0.53 18.97
C ALA A 258 -0.59 1.46 17.97
N LEU A 259 -0.68 2.75 18.34
CA LEU A 259 -1.20 3.73 17.42
C LEU A 259 -0.42 3.39 16.17
N SER A 260 -1.13 3.12 15.07
CA SER A 260 -0.49 2.92 13.77
C SER A 260 0.43 4.10 13.41
N ILE A 261 0.38 5.15 14.23
CA ILE A 261 1.31 6.24 14.49
C ILE A 261 2.40 5.80 15.49
N PRO A 262 3.63 5.49 15.04
CA PRO A 262 4.80 5.37 15.91
C PRO A 262 4.85 6.48 16.98
N SER A 263 5.14 6.14 18.23
CA SER A 263 5.23 7.10 19.34
C SER A 263 6.20 8.27 19.09
N SER A 264 7.14 8.10 18.15
CA SER A 264 8.00 9.18 17.64
C SER A 264 7.27 10.31 16.91
N LEU A 265 6.02 10.09 16.48
CA LEU A 265 5.18 11.11 15.83
C LEU A 265 4.26 11.84 16.84
N ILE A 266 4.04 11.25 18.02
CA ILE A 266 3.10 11.76 19.02
C ILE A 266 3.76 12.80 19.94
N ASN A 267 5.07 12.69 20.16
CA ASN A 267 5.78 13.46 21.18
C ASN A 267 6.88 14.40 20.65
N GLY A 268 6.91 14.68 19.35
CA GLY A 268 7.90 15.62 18.85
C GLY A 268 7.50 17.06 19.17
N ILE A 269 8.34 17.76 19.94
CA ILE A 269 8.23 19.19 20.16
C ILE A 269 8.37 19.88 18.79
N LEU A 270 7.36 20.64 18.37
CA LEU A 270 7.40 21.47 17.15
C LEU A 270 8.66 22.34 17.18
N ASP A 271 9.56 22.15 16.21
CA ASP A 271 10.53 23.19 15.89
C ASP A 271 9.72 24.41 15.41
N PRO A 272 9.91 25.61 15.98
CA PRO A 272 9.26 26.82 15.49
C PRO A 272 9.39 27.03 13.97
N LYS A 273 10.47 26.53 13.36
CA LYS A 273 10.71 26.56 11.90
C LYS A 273 9.79 25.63 11.10
N ASP A 274 9.23 24.58 11.70
CA ASP A 274 8.29 23.66 11.02
C ASP A 274 6.93 24.30 10.71
N SER A 275 6.66 25.47 11.27
CA SER A 275 5.47 26.29 10.95
C SER A 275 5.75 27.38 9.92
N GLN A 276 7.03 27.69 9.64
CA GLN A 276 7.40 28.79 8.76
C GLN A 276 7.27 28.39 7.28
N ILE A 277 6.46 29.15 6.57
CA ILE A 277 6.40 29.11 5.11
C ILE A 277 7.75 29.58 4.58
N ALA A 278 8.44 28.73 3.82
CA ALA A 278 9.69 29.11 3.17
C ALA A 278 9.47 29.64 1.75
N VAL A 279 8.49 29.08 1.02
CA VAL A 279 8.30 29.38 -0.41
C VAL A 279 6.81 29.45 -0.75
N ASP A 280 6.43 30.53 -1.44
CA ASP A 280 5.18 30.67 -2.17
C ASP A 280 5.44 30.47 -3.65
N CYS A 281 4.89 29.41 -4.22
CA CYS A 281 5.08 29.06 -5.60
C CYS A 281 3.75 28.89 -6.34
N ASN A 282 3.37 29.90 -7.12
CA ASN A 282 2.12 29.90 -7.87
C ASN A 282 0.90 29.56 -6.97
N GLY A 283 0.87 30.13 -5.75
CA GLY A 283 -0.18 29.90 -4.75
C GLY A 283 -0.02 28.63 -3.92
N GLN A 284 0.92 27.74 -4.27
CA GLN A 284 1.30 26.60 -3.43
C GLN A 284 2.34 27.03 -2.40
N MET A 285 2.04 26.77 -1.13
CA MET A 285 2.92 27.10 -0.02
C MET A 285 3.74 25.88 0.37
N PHE A 286 5.05 26.03 0.44
CA PHE A 286 5.98 25.00 0.93
C PHE A 286 6.65 25.49 2.22
N LYS A 287 6.62 24.63 3.24
CA LYS A 287 7.27 24.91 4.52
C LYS A 287 8.78 24.69 4.44
N HIS A 288 9.52 25.34 5.34
CA HIS A 288 10.98 25.23 5.38
C HIS A 288 11.47 23.78 5.48
N LYS A 289 10.91 23.03 6.43
CA LYS A 289 11.22 21.63 6.64
C LYS A 289 11.05 20.77 5.39
N TYR A 290 9.94 20.96 4.68
CA TYR A 290 9.66 20.23 3.45
C TYR A 290 10.75 20.49 2.40
N ILE A 291 11.17 21.75 2.24
CA ILE A 291 12.25 22.11 1.32
C ILE A 291 13.58 21.48 1.75
N GLU A 292 13.91 21.52 3.05
CA GLU A 292 15.13 20.94 3.60
C GLU A 292 15.18 19.42 3.44
N ASP A 293 14.10 18.71 3.78
CA ASP A 293 14.00 17.26 3.62
C ASP A 293 14.15 16.83 2.15
N ASN A 294 13.51 17.56 1.22
CA ASN A 294 13.64 17.33 -0.22
C ASN A 294 15.07 17.62 -0.71
N LEU A 295 15.73 18.67 -0.20
CA LEU A 295 17.13 18.96 -0.52
C LEU A 295 18.04 17.80 -0.10
N GLN A 296 17.86 17.29 1.12
CA GLN A 296 18.64 16.15 1.60
C GLN A 296 18.37 14.88 0.79
N ALA A 297 17.11 14.61 0.44
CA ALA A 297 16.73 13.47 -0.40
C ALA A 297 17.35 13.56 -1.80
N ALA A 298 17.29 14.73 -2.43
CA ALA A 298 17.89 14.98 -3.72
C ALA A 298 19.42 14.83 -3.66
N ILE A 299 20.09 15.39 -2.65
CA ILE A 299 21.55 15.22 -2.49
C ILE A 299 21.93 13.73 -2.36
N ARG A 300 21.14 12.92 -1.65
CA ARG A 300 21.33 11.46 -1.61
C ARG A 300 21.16 10.83 -2.99
N GLY A 301 20.14 11.23 -3.75
CA GLY A 301 19.92 10.80 -5.12
C GLY A 301 21.09 11.14 -6.06
N ILE A 302 21.61 12.37 -6.00
CA ILE A 302 22.80 12.80 -6.77
C ILE A 302 23.98 11.89 -6.43
N LYS A 303 24.27 11.68 -5.13
CA LYS A 303 25.37 10.81 -4.68
C LYS A 303 25.20 9.37 -5.19
N HIS A 304 23.98 8.84 -5.17
CA HIS A 304 23.70 7.49 -5.68
C HIS A 304 24.00 7.36 -7.17
N GLN A 305 23.53 8.32 -7.98
CA GLN A 305 23.80 8.32 -9.42
C GLN A 305 25.30 8.49 -9.72
N GLN A 306 25.98 9.39 -9.01
CA GLN A 306 27.43 9.60 -9.15
C GLN A 306 28.26 8.36 -8.79
N ALA A 307 27.76 7.52 -7.88
CA ALA A 307 28.41 6.27 -7.47
C ALA A 307 28.16 5.09 -8.45
N GLY A 308 27.52 5.32 -9.59
CA GLY A 308 27.16 4.26 -10.53
C GLY A 308 26.02 3.37 -10.05
N GLY A 309 25.19 3.86 -9.13
CA GLY A 309 23.97 3.20 -8.71
C GLY A 309 22.96 3.05 -9.87
N ARG A 310 21.87 2.32 -9.63
CA ARG A 310 20.79 2.19 -10.61
C ARG A 310 20.30 3.59 -10.99
N PRO A 311 20.12 3.89 -12.28
CA PRO A 311 19.70 5.23 -12.69
C PRO A 311 18.29 5.52 -12.17
N TYR A 312 18.19 6.54 -11.31
CA TYR A 312 16.93 7.20 -11.01
C TYR A 312 16.62 8.25 -12.07
N LEU A 313 15.33 8.53 -12.31
CA LEU A 313 14.95 9.65 -13.18
C LEU A 313 15.27 10.99 -12.51
N TYR A 314 15.12 11.08 -11.19
CA TYR A 314 15.44 12.25 -10.39
C TYR A 314 16.41 11.93 -9.26
N PRO A 315 17.25 12.90 -8.85
CA PRO A 315 17.41 14.22 -9.45
C PRO A 315 18.02 14.15 -10.85
N GLN A 316 17.64 15.08 -11.73
CA GLN A 316 18.06 15.12 -13.13
C GLN A 316 18.81 16.42 -13.41
N PHE A 317 19.90 16.38 -14.17
CA PHE A 317 20.51 17.62 -14.65
C PHE A 317 19.56 18.42 -15.54
N ALA A 318 19.48 19.73 -15.34
CA ALA A 318 18.66 20.63 -16.14
C ALA A 318 19.18 20.85 -17.57
N GLY A 319 20.34 20.28 -17.92
CA GLY A 319 20.92 20.40 -19.26
C GLY A 319 21.16 21.84 -19.67
N ASP A 320 20.68 22.20 -20.88
CA ASP A 320 20.86 23.51 -21.50
C ASP A 320 19.92 24.61 -20.98
N ASP A 321 19.12 24.34 -19.93
CA ASP A 321 18.29 25.33 -19.23
C ASP A 321 19.14 26.39 -18.46
N ILE A 322 20.44 26.54 -18.75
CA ILE A 322 21.35 27.52 -18.13
C ILE A 322 20.81 28.94 -18.29
N GLN A 323 20.13 29.26 -19.40
CA GLN A 323 19.51 30.57 -19.60
C GLN A 323 18.41 30.88 -18.58
N ILE A 324 17.75 29.84 -18.05
CA ILE A 324 16.65 29.94 -17.09
C ILE A 324 17.19 29.99 -15.65
N PHE A 325 18.16 29.13 -15.35
CA PHE A 325 18.68 28.96 -13.99
C PHE A 325 19.95 29.77 -13.71
N GLY A 326 20.56 30.39 -14.72
CA GLY A 326 21.83 31.12 -14.62
C GLY A 326 23.04 30.24 -14.32
N SER A 327 22.86 28.94 -14.11
CA SER A 327 23.92 27.98 -13.77
C SER A 327 23.48 26.54 -14.09
N ARG A 328 24.45 25.61 -14.07
CA ARG A 328 24.15 24.17 -14.15
C ARG A 328 23.57 23.71 -12.83
N VAL A 329 22.35 23.19 -12.90
CA VAL A 329 21.61 22.73 -11.72
C VAL A 329 21.02 21.34 -11.94
N TRP A 330 20.84 20.63 -10.83
CA TRP A 330 20.00 19.46 -10.73
C TRP A 330 18.57 19.87 -10.40
N LYS A 331 17.59 19.18 -10.99
CA LYS A 331 16.16 19.33 -10.75
C LYS A 331 15.67 18.15 -9.91
N TRP A 332 14.94 18.47 -8.85
CA TRP A 332 14.25 17.51 -7.99
C TRP A 332 12.76 17.91 -7.90
N PRO A 333 11.81 17.03 -8.24
CA PRO A 333 10.40 17.38 -8.21
C PRO A 333 9.89 17.51 -6.77
N LEU A 334 9.24 18.63 -6.48
CA LEU A 334 8.44 18.78 -5.27
C LEU A 334 7.04 18.21 -5.52
N ARG A 335 6.56 17.37 -4.59
CA ARG A 335 5.29 16.68 -4.73
C ARG A 335 4.14 17.58 -4.28
N HIS A 336 3.04 17.51 -5.01
CA HIS A 336 1.81 18.21 -4.66
C HIS A 336 1.23 17.67 -3.36
N PRO A 337 0.57 18.53 -2.55
CA PRO A 337 -0.17 18.07 -1.40
C PRO A 337 -1.29 17.11 -1.85
N SER A 338 -1.44 16.01 -1.11
CA SER A 338 -2.49 15.03 -1.33
C SER A 338 -3.84 15.60 -0.96
N ASN A 339 -4.79 15.58 -1.90
CA ASN A 339 -6.20 15.54 -1.58
C ASN A 339 -6.61 14.07 -1.59
N PHE A 340 -6.59 13.40 -0.43
CA PHE A 340 -6.81 11.95 -0.31
C PHE A 340 -8.05 11.44 -1.05
N PHE A 341 -9.05 12.31 -1.24
CA PHE A 341 -10.34 12.03 -1.87
C PHE A 341 -10.36 12.25 -3.39
N GLU A 342 -9.40 13.00 -3.95
CA GLU A 342 -9.34 13.31 -5.37
C GLU A 342 -7.92 13.20 -5.93
N VAL A 343 -7.74 12.30 -6.89
CA VAL A 343 -6.48 12.16 -7.62
C VAL A 343 -6.58 12.98 -8.91
N ARG A 344 -6.15 14.24 -8.87
CA ARG A 344 -6.08 15.10 -10.06
C ARG A 344 -4.64 15.23 -10.55
N GLN A 345 -4.43 15.08 -11.86
CA GLN A 345 -3.13 15.36 -12.45
C GLN A 345 -2.84 16.86 -12.35
N PRO A 346 -1.68 17.25 -11.79
CA PRO A 346 -1.32 18.64 -11.69
C PRO A 346 -1.04 19.27 -13.06
N THR A 347 -1.57 20.48 -13.27
CA THR A 347 -1.29 21.31 -14.46
C THR A 347 -0.04 22.18 -14.28
N VAL A 348 0.50 22.24 -13.05
CA VAL A 348 1.69 22.98 -12.68
C VAL A 348 2.63 22.04 -11.96
N VAL A 349 3.90 22.05 -12.33
CA VAL A 349 4.92 21.22 -11.69
C VAL A 349 5.87 22.10 -10.88
N PHE A 350 6.33 21.61 -9.74
CA PHE A 350 7.28 22.32 -8.88
C PHE A 350 8.61 21.59 -8.82
N PHE A 351 9.71 22.33 -8.89
CA PHE A 351 11.07 21.80 -8.82
C PHE A 351 11.89 22.53 -7.78
N LEU A 352 12.53 21.76 -6.92
CA LEU A 352 13.71 22.17 -6.19
C LEU A 352 14.92 22.09 -7.12
N THR A 353 15.70 23.17 -7.18
CA THR A 353 16.93 23.23 -7.96
C THR A 353 18.14 23.28 -7.03
N ILE A 354 19.19 22.55 -7.40
CA ILE A 354 20.38 22.33 -6.58
C ILE A 354 21.61 22.53 -7.46
N LYS A 355 22.57 23.33 -7.01
CA LYS A 355 23.82 23.55 -7.75
C LYS A 355 24.64 22.27 -7.82
N GLU A 356 25.60 22.21 -8.75
CA GLU A 356 26.61 21.13 -8.78
C GLU A 356 27.39 21.01 -7.47
N SER A 357 27.59 22.12 -6.74
CA SER A 357 28.17 22.15 -5.38
C SER A 357 27.32 21.47 -4.30
N LYS A 358 26.12 20.95 -4.66
CA LYS A 358 25.12 20.37 -3.75
C LYS A 358 24.50 21.39 -2.79
N GLU A 359 24.62 22.67 -3.13
CA GLU A 359 23.96 23.76 -2.42
C GLU A 359 22.56 24.03 -2.98
N PHE A 360 21.66 24.48 -2.11
CA PHE A 360 20.36 24.99 -2.50
C PHE A 360 20.50 26.14 -3.52
N HIS A 361 19.78 26.05 -4.64
CA HIS A 361 19.76 27.11 -5.65
C HIS A 361 18.46 27.91 -5.59
N GLY A 362 17.31 27.22 -5.60
CA GLY A 362 16.01 27.86 -5.58
C GLY A 362 14.87 26.89 -5.87
N VAL A 363 13.64 27.39 -5.80
CA VAL A 363 12.44 26.64 -6.19
C VAL A 363 11.82 27.31 -7.40
N TYR A 364 11.35 26.50 -8.36
CA TYR A 364 10.76 26.93 -9.61
C TYR A 364 9.45 26.19 -9.86
N PHE A 365 8.52 26.82 -10.57
CA PHE A 365 7.39 26.13 -11.16
C PHE A 365 7.48 26.09 -12.67
N PHE A 366 6.95 25.03 -13.26
CA PHE A 366 6.78 24.85 -14.70
C PHE A 366 5.29 24.82 -15.03
N LYS A 367 4.86 25.76 -15.87
CA LYS A 367 3.48 25.90 -16.34
C LYS A 367 3.49 26.40 -17.77
N ASP A 368 2.62 25.84 -18.61
CA ASP A 368 2.44 26.27 -20.01
C ASP A 368 3.77 26.32 -20.81
N GLY A 369 4.65 25.35 -20.57
CA GLY A 369 5.94 25.26 -21.27
C GLY A 369 7.06 26.15 -20.72
N ARG A 370 6.85 26.85 -19.60
CA ARG A 370 7.80 27.85 -19.06
C ARG A 370 8.11 27.63 -17.60
N TYR A 371 9.39 27.82 -17.27
CA TYR A 371 9.88 27.88 -15.90
C TYR A 371 9.76 29.30 -15.33
N SER A 372 9.41 29.40 -14.06
CA SER A 372 9.36 30.67 -13.31
C SER A 372 9.86 30.44 -11.88
N ALA A 373 10.66 31.36 -11.35
CA ALA A 373 11.15 31.28 -9.98
C ALA A 373 10.02 31.53 -8.98
N CYS A 374 9.99 30.77 -7.90
CA CYS A 374 9.06 30.97 -6.78
C CYS A 374 9.56 32.10 -5.86
N LYS A 375 8.66 32.64 -5.03
CA LYS A 375 8.99 33.70 -4.07
C LYS A 375 9.29 33.12 -2.69
N PHE A 376 10.40 33.54 -2.10
CA PHE A 376 10.71 33.27 -0.69
C PHE A 376 10.01 34.29 0.19
N ARG A 377 9.54 33.85 1.37
CA ARG A 377 8.85 34.72 2.34
C ARG A 377 9.68 34.94 3.59
#